data_AF-A0A961C892-F1
#
_entry.id   AF-A0A961C892-F1
#
_cell.length_a   1.000
_cell.length_b   1.000
_cell.length_c   1.000
_cell.angle_alpha   90.00
_cell.angle_beta   90.00
_cell.angle_gamma   90.00
#
_symmetry.space_group_name_H-M   'P 1'
#
loop_
_entity.id
_entity.type
_entity.pdbx_description
1 polymer ?
#
loop_
_entity_poly.entity_id
_entity_poly.type
_entity_poly.pdbx_seq_one_letter_code
_entity_poly.pdbx_strand_id
1 'polypeptide(L)'
;GFPKKVKPLVRLGERETAAYCIMLGIDYVVDECPMAVGNRHIGYKEALNEIELRSPGSKGEFYNGFLKRIAPLLEETLDSPEELSQVVLQPCERCGSPSESELCAFCRLVDRATSGSQSKDNNENGRTKGDGSTAESKGPLIP
;
A
#
# COMPACT_ATOMS: atom_id res chain seq x y z
N GLY A 1 -3.47 4.48 -21.39
CA GLY A 1 -4.69 4.42 -20.57
C GLY A 1 -4.52 3.45 -19.43
N PHE A 2 -5.42 3.44 -18.44
CA PHE A 2 -5.35 2.50 -17.32
C PHE A 2 -5.99 1.15 -17.68
N PRO A 3 -5.33 0.00 -17.40
CA PRO A 3 -5.96 -1.30 -17.56
C PRO A 3 -7.08 -1.48 -16.55
N LYS A 4 -8.12 -2.26 -16.92
CA LYS A 4 -9.21 -2.61 -16.00
C LYS A 4 -8.66 -3.41 -14.82
N LYS A 5 -8.99 -2.99 -13.59
CA LYS A 5 -8.65 -3.69 -12.35
C LYS A 5 -9.89 -4.37 -11.80
N VAL A 6 -9.81 -5.67 -11.54
CA VAL A 6 -10.86 -6.46 -10.88
C VAL A 6 -10.32 -7.06 -9.59
N LYS A 7 -11.18 -7.22 -8.58
CA LYS A 7 -10.83 -7.85 -7.30
C LYS A 7 -11.71 -9.10 -7.09
N PRO A 8 -11.33 -10.27 -7.65
CA PRO A 8 -12.18 -11.47 -7.60
C PRO A 8 -12.45 -11.96 -6.18
N LEU A 9 -11.47 -11.82 -5.28
CA LEU A 9 -11.52 -12.32 -3.91
C LEU A 9 -12.12 -11.32 -2.91
N VAL A 10 -12.68 -10.21 -3.37
CA VAL A 10 -13.10 -9.10 -2.49
C VAL A 10 -14.20 -9.47 -1.48
N ARG A 11 -14.91 -10.58 -1.71
CA ARG A 11 -15.96 -11.09 -0.82
C ARG A 11 -15.47 -12.18 0.14
N LEU A 12 -14.23 -12.64 0.00
CA LEU A 12 -13.66 -13.68 0.84
C LEU A 12 -12.86 -13.08 1.98
N GLY A 13 -12.95 -13.69 3.15
CA GLY A 13 -12.12 -13.35 4.29
C GLY A 13 -10.69 -13.87 4.14
N GLU A 14 -9.76 -13.27 4.91
CA GLU A 14 -8.37 -13.73 4.97
C GLU A 14 -8.29 -15.19 5.46
N ARG A 15 -9.09 -15.55 6.47
CA ARG A 15 -9.18 -16.93 6.97
C ARG A 15 -9.63 -17.94 5.92
N GLU A 16 -10.62 -17.58 5.09
CA GLU A 16 -11.14 -18.47 4.03
C GLU A 16 -10.09 -18.65 2.93
N THR A 17 -9.45 -17.57 2.52
CA THR A 17 -8.39 -17.59 1.49
C THR A 17 -7.17 -18.39 1.98
N ALA A 18 -6.75 -18.21 3.23
CA ALA A 18 -5.67 -18.98 3.83
C ALA A 18 -6.01 -20.48 3.93
N ALA A 19 -7.23 -20.82 4.36
CA ALA A 19 -7.68 -22.20 4.40
C ALA A 19 -7.67 -22.85 2.99
N TYR A 20 -8.09 -22.10 1.96
CA TYR A 20 -8.03 -22.57 0.57
C TYR A 20 -6.60 -22.89 0.12
N CYS A 21 -5.63 -22.01 0.42
CA CYS A 21 -4.22 -22.27 0.12
C CYS A 21 -3.71 -23.53 0.82
N ILE A 22 -4.01 -23.70 2.12
CA ILE A 22 -3.60 -24.87 2.90
C ILE A 22 -4.20 -26.16 2.31
N MET A 23 -5.50 -26.16 1.99
CA MET A 23 -6.18 -27.35 1.45
C MET A 23 -5.64 -27.79 0.09
N LEU A 24 -5.15 -26.85 -0.71
CA LEU A 24 -4.55 -27.14 -2.02
C LEU A 24 -3.03 -27.31 -1.98
N GLY A 25 -2.39 -27.13 -0.83
CA GLY A 25 -0.93 -27.17 -0.71
C GLY A 25 -0.25 -26.04 -1.47
N ILE A 26 -0.89 -24.88 -1.59
CA ILE A 26 -0.29 -23.68 -2.19
C ILE A 26 0.59 -23.02 -1.13
N ASP A 27 1.89 -23.04 -1.35
CA ASP A 27 2.86 -22.38 -0.48
C ASP A 27 2.81 -20.85 -0.68
N TYR A 28 2.90 -20.09 0.41
CA TYR A 28 2.86 -18.63 0.40
C TYR A 28 3.71 -18.03 1.53
N VAL A 29 4.22 -16.82 1.31
CA VAL A 29 5.00 -16.10 2.31
C VAL A 29 4.08 -15.61 3.42
N VAL A 30 4.30 -16.10 4.64
CA VAL A 30 3.56 -15.71 5.85
C VAL A 30 4.15 -14.44 6.47
N ASP A 31 5.44 -14.19 6.26
CA ASP A 31 6.13 -13.05 6.83
C ASP A 31 5.58 -11.71 6.31
N GLU A 32 5.31 -10.80 7.25
CA GLU A 32 4.91 -9.44 6.92
C GLU A 32 6.14 -8.56 6.62
N CYS A 33 5.94 -7.50 5.83
CA CYS A 33 6.99 -6.54 5.55
C CYS A 33 7.43 -5.84 6.86
N PRO A 34 8.74 -5.76 7.17
CA PRO A 34 9.22 -5.06 8.37
C PRO A 34 8.78 -3.59 8.45
N MET A 35 8.55 -2.96 7.30
CA MET A 35 8.07 -1.58 7.19
C MET A 35 6.54 -1.44 7.37
N ALA A 36 5.80 -2.55 7.51
CA ALA A 36 4.35 -2.53 7.72
C ALA A 36 3.97 -2.25 9.18
N VAL A 37 4.91 -2.33 10.12
CA VAL A 37 4.69 -2.03 11.53
C VAL A 37 4.15 -0.61 11.70
N GLY A 38 3.08 -0.47 12.48
CA GLY A 38 2.41 0.82 12.70
C GLY A 38 1.38 1.19 11.62
N ASN A 39 1.11 0.31 10.65
CA ASN A 39 0.04 0.54 9.69
C ASN A 39 -1.34 0.52 10.38
N ARG A 40 -2.10 1.61 10.23
CA ARG A 40 -3.47 1.76 10.76
C ARG A 40 -4.41 0.64 10.32
N HIS A 41 -4.16 0.06 9.15
CA HIS A 41 -4.96 -1.05 8.64
C HIS A 41 -4.89 -2.30 9.53
N ILE A 42 -3.80 -2.53 10.27
CA ILE A 42 -3.70 -3.64 11.23
C ILE A 42 -4.74 -3.47 12.33
N GLY A 43 -4.82 -2.29 12.93
CA GLY A 43 -5.84 -1.98 13.95
C GLY A 43 -7.28 -2.04 13.41
N TYR A 44 -7.51 -1.64 12.15
CA TYR A 44 -8.83 -1.82 11.52
C TYR A 44 -9.19 -3.29 11.32
N LYS A 45 -8.23 -4.12 10.91
CA LYS A 45 -8.43 -5.56 10.78
C LYS A 45 -8.77 -6.19 12.12
N GLU A 46 -8.04 -5.86 13.19
CA GLU A 46 -8.29 -6.36 14.55
C GLU A 46 -9.71 -6.00 15.02
N ALA A 47 -10.10 -4.73 14.89
CA ALA A 47 -11.44 -4.29 15.28
C ALA A 47 -12.55 -5.01 14.50
N LEU A 48 -12.38 -5.20 13.19
CA LEU A 48 -13.34 -5.93 12.36
C LEU A 48 -13.34 -7.44 12.67
N ASN A 49 -12.19 -8.03 13.00
CA ASN A 49 -12.09 -9.43 13.42
C ASN A 49 -12.84 -9.68 14.72
N GLU A 50 -12.73 -8.76 15.68
CA GLU A 50 -13.45 -8.84 16.95
C GLU A 50 -14.98 -8.81 16.79
N ILE A 51 -15.47 -7.96 15.88
CA ILE A 51 -16.91 -7.89 15.55
C ILE A 51 -17.35 -9.20 14.88
N GLU A 52 -16.58 -9.68 13.90
CA GLU A 52 -16.87 -10.91 13.16
C GLU A 52 -16.92 -12.14 14.07
N LEU A 53 -16.04 -12.20 15.08
CA LEU A 53 -16.01 -13.31 16.05
C LEU A 53 -17.29 -13.41 16.87
N ARG A 54 -17.89 -12.26 17.23
CA ARG A 54 -19.13 -12.19 18.03
C ARG A 54 -20.39 -12.24 17.16
N SER A 55 -20.29 -11.82 15.90
CA SER A 55 -21.38 -11.74 14.95
C SER A 55 -20.88 -12.17 13.56
N PRO A 56 -20.95 -13.48 13.25
CA PRO A 56 -20.52 -14.02 11.97
C PRO A 56 -21.28 -13.39 10.79
N GLY A 57 -20.56 -13.04 9.73
CA GLY A 57 -21.10 -12.38 8.53
C GLY A 57 -21.08 -10.85 8.58
N SER A 58 -20.64 -10.24 9.69
CA SER A 58 -20.64 -8.78 9.86
C SER A 58 -19.77 -8.06 8.81
N LYS A 59 -18.58 -8.59 8.49
CA LYS A 59 -17.72 -8.00 7.46
C LYS A 59 -18.36 -8.07 6.07
N GLY A 60 -19.02 -9.19 5.78
CA GLY A 60 -19.72 -9.41 4.52
C GLY A 60 -20.89 -8.45 4.36
N GLU A 61 -21.75 -8.33 5.37
CA GLU A 61 -22.87 -7.39 5.35
C GLU A 61 -22.40 -5.93 5.33
N PHE A 62 -21.33 -5.59 6.06
CA PHE A 62 -20.74 -4.25 6.01
C PHE A 62 -20.31 -3.87 4.59
N TYR A 63 -19.50 -4.72 3.95
CA TYR A 63 -19.00 -4.44 2.60
C TYR A 63 -20.12 -4.43 1.54
N ASN A 64 -20.99 -5.44 1.55
CA ASN A 64 -22.09 -5.52 0.60
C ASN A 64 -23.11 -4.40 0.82
N GLY A 65 -23.36 -4.04 2.08
CA GLY A 65 -24.21 -2.92 2.47
C GLY A 65 -23.65 -1.59 1.97
N PHE A 66 -22.34 -1.37 2.11
CA PHE A 66 -21.65 -0.21 1.55
C PHE A 66 -21.86 -0.12 0.03
N LEU A 67 -21.60 -1.20 -0.71
CA LEU A 67 -21.75 -1.19 -2.17
C LEU A 67 -23.20 -0.95 -2.62
N LYS A 68 -24.18 -1.51 -1.92
CA LYS A 68 -25.60 -1.40 -2.31
C LYS A 68 -26.25 -0.08 -1.92
N ARG A 69 -25.85 0.48 -0.77
CA ARG A 69 -26.57 1.60 -0.14
C ARG A 69 -25.76 2.90 -0.11
N ILE A 70 -24.44 2.81 0.05
CA ILE A 70 -23.59 3.99 0.31
C ILE A 70 -22.82 4.42 -0.95
N ALA A 71 -22.28 3.47 -1.72
CA ALA A 71 -21.56 3.80 -2.95
C ALA A 71 -22.39 4.64 -3.95
N PRO A 72 -23.69 4.34 -4.20
CA PRO A 72 -24.50 5.19 -5.09
C PRO A 72 -24.71 6.61 -4.54
N LEU A 73 -24.90 6.76 -3.23
CA LEU A 73 -25.07 8.08 -2.60
C LEU A 73 -23.78 8.92 -2.67
N LEU A 74 -22.62 8.25 -2.60
CA LEU A 74 -21.32 8.91 -2.79
C LEU A 74 -21.14 9.36 -4.24
N GLU A 75 -21.58 8.56 -5.22
CA GLU A 75 -21.55 8.97 -6.63
C GLU A 75 -22.46 10.18 -6.91
N GLU A 76 -23.55 10.35 -6.17
CA GLU A 76 -24.46 11.50 -6.28
C GLU A 76 -23.95 12.76 -5.53
N THR A 77 -23.10 12.59 -4.52
CA THR A 77 -22.61 13.69 -3.65
C THR A 77 -21.19 14.14 -3.98
N LEU A 78 -20.39 13.29 -4.61
CA LEU A 78 -19.19 13.70 -5.30
C LEU A 78 -19.63 14.48 -6.53
N ASP A 79 -18.99 15.63 -6.77
CA ASP A 79 -19.11 16.54 -7.91
C ASP A 79 -19.78 15.90 -9.13
N SER A 80 -20.78 16.55 -9.72
CA SER A 80 -21.62 15.97 -10.80
C SER A 80 -20.73 15.25 -11.84
N PRO A 81 -21.24 14.25 -12.58
CA PRO A 81 -20.47 13.61 -13.66
C PRO A 81 -19.80 14.60 -14.63
N GLU A 82 -20.29 15.84 -14.71
CA GLU A 82 -19.77 16.95 -15.50
C GLU A 82 -18.55 17.66 -14.88
N GLU A 83 -18.30 17.51 -13.57
CA GLU A 83 -17.13 18.04 -12.85
C GLU A 83 -16.04 16.97 -12.68
N LEU A 84 -16.40 15.71 -12.39
CA LEU A 84 -15.45 14.57 -12.41
C LEU A 84 -14.87 14.30 -13.81
N SER A 85 -15.61 14.64 -14.87
CA SER A 85 -15.14 14.59 -16.27
C SER A 85 -14.20 15.75 -16.66
N GLN A 86 -14.01 16.75 -15.79
CA GLN A 86 -13.05 17.85 -16.03
C GLN A 86 -11.62 17.45 -15.71
N VAL A 87 -11.40 16.30 -15.09
CA VAL A 87 -10.05 15.75 -14.88
C VAL A 87 -9.53 15.22 -16.21
N VAL A 88 -8.96 16.12 -17.02
CA VAL A 88 -8.30 15.79 -18.27
C VAL A 88 -7.01 15.05 -17.94
N LEU A 89 -6.94 13.77 -18.31
CA LEU A 89 -5.72 12.99 -18.22
C LEU A 89 -4.89 13.21 -19.49
N GLN A 90 -3.69 13.76 -19.32
CA GLN A 90 -2.65 13.84 -20.35
C GLN A 90 -1.62 12.69 -20.21
N PRO A 91 -0.95 12.29 -21.30
CA PRO A 91 0.20 11.40 -21.19
C PRO A 91 1.36 12.12 -20.49
N CYS A 92 1.96 11.47 -19.49
CA CYS A 92 3.19 11.92 -18.84
C CYS A 92 4.31 12.08 -19.87
N GLU A 93 5.02 13.21 -19.87
CA GLU A 93 6.09 13.49 -20.83
C GLU A 93 7.25 12.50 -20.76
N ARG A 94 7.53 11.95 -19.57
CA ARG A 94 8.64 11.00 -19.36
C ARG A 94 8.29 9.56 -19.72
N CYS A 95 7.12 9.08 -19.29
CA CYS A 95 6.78 7.64 -19.36
C CYS A 95 5.49 7.31 -20.12
N GLY A 96 4.78 8.33 -20.62
CA GLY A 96 3.52 8.16 -21.36
C GLY A 96 2.32 7.66 -20.54
N SER A 97 2.47 7.43 -19.24
CA SER A 97 1.36 7.01 -18.37
C SER A 97 0.33 8.13 -18.18
N PRO A 98 -0.98 7.83 -18.02
CA PRO A 98 -1.99 8.86 -17.79
C PRO A 98 -1.71 9.64 -16.50
N SER A 99 -1.81 10.95 -16.58
CA SER A 99 -1.43 11.88 -15.52
C SER A 99 -2.30 13.14 -15.60
N GLU A 100 -2.58 13.76 -14.47
CA GLU A 100 -3.30 15.04 -14.40
C GLU A 100 -2.38 16.24 -14.70
N SER A 101 -1.07 16.00 -14.77
CA SER A 101 -0.01 17.01 -14.92
C SER A 101 1.09 16.51 -15.87
N GLU A 102 2.01 17.40 -16.29
CA GLU A 102 3.15 17.11 -17.19
C GLU A 102 3.94 15.84 -16.81
N LEU A 103 4.29 15.68 -15.52
CA LEU A 103 4.90 14.47 -14.98
C LEU A 103 3.94 13.72 -14.06
N CYS A 104 3.86 12.39 -14.17
CA CYS A 104 3.04 11.59 -13.27
C CYS A 104 3.61 11.57 -11.85
N ALA A 105 2.75 11.26 -10.86
CA ALA A 105 3.14 11.20 -9.45
C ALA A 105 4.34 10.27 -9.20
N PHE A 106 4.43 9.16 -9.95
CA PHE A 106 5.54 8.23 -9.87
C PHE A 106 6.87 8.86 -10.36
N CYS A 107 6.88 9.51 -11.52
CA CYS A 107 8.09 10.17 -12.03
C CYS A 107 8.57 11.28 -11.09
N ARG A 108 7.65 12.11 -10.56
CA ARG A 108 7.99 13.12 -9.55
C ARG A 108 8.60 12.52 -8.29
N LEU A 109 8.07 11.38 -7.83
CA LEU A 109 8.61 10.68 -6.67
C LEU A 109 10.05 10.19 -6.93
N VAL A 110 10.31 9.60 -8.10
CA VAL A 110 11.65 9.15 -8.50
C VAL A 110 12.64 10.32 -8.57
N ASP A 111 12.24 11.46 -9.16
CA ASP A 111 13.11 12.64 -9.24
C ASP A 111 13.45 13.18 -7.85
N ARG A 112 12.50 13.23 -6.92
CA ARG A 112 12.74 13.63 -5.52
C ARG A 112 13.67 12.64 -4.80
N ALA A 113 13.49 11.34 -5.03
CA ALA A 113 14.31 10.31 -4.38
C ALA A 113 15.76 10.31 -4.90
N THR A 114 15.97 10.67 -6.17
CA THR A 114 17.30 10.63 -6.82
C THR A 114 18.05 11.96 -6.73
N SER A 115 17.36 13.11 -6.74
CA SER A 115 17.99 14.45 -6.65
C SER A 115 18.74 14.71 -5.34
N GLY A 116 18.37 14.04 -4.23
CA GLY A 116 19.08 14.17 -2.95
C GLY A 116 20.43 13.46 -2.87
N SER A 117 20.80 12.66 -3.88
CA SER A 117 22.07 11.90 -3.90
C SER A 117 23.26 12.68 -4.46
N GLN A 118 23.04 13.78 -5.20
CA GLN A 118 24.09 14.52 -5.92
C GLN A 118 24.81 15.61 -5.08
N SER A 119 24.40 15.85 -3.83
CA SER A 119 24.97 16.94 -2.99
C SER A 119 25.93 16.48 -1.88
N LYS A 120 26.24 15.18 -1.74
CA LYS A 120 27.12 14.69 -0.65
C LYS A 120 28.56 14.33 -1.04
N ASP A 121 28.91 14.31 -2.33
CA ASP A 121 30.22 13.78 -2.75
C ASP A 121 31.33 14.82 -2.98
N ASN A 122 31.09 16.12 -2.72
CA ASN A 122 32.07 17.18 -3.02
C ASN A 122 32.65 17.94 -1.81
N ASN A 123 32.67 17.35 -0.61
CA ASN A 123 33.46 17.94 0.48
C ASN A 123 33.98 16.92 1.51
N GLU A 124 34.81 15.96 1.08
CA GLU A 124 35.73 15.26 1.98
C GLU A 124 37.13 15.22 1.36
N ASN A 125 37.80 16.38 1.39
CA ASN A 125 39.25 16.44 1.24
C ASN A 125 39.84 17.14 2.47
N GLY A 126 40.08 16.35 3.52
CA GLY A 126 40.62 16.83 4.79
C GLY A 126 40.83 15.74 5.83
N ARG A 127 41.87 14.91 5.65
CA ARG A 127 42.84 14.43 6.67
C ARG A 127 42.35 14.55 8.14
N THR A 128 42.25 13.49 8.94
CA THR A 128 43.34 12.60 9.41
C THR A 128 42.82 11.32 10.06
N LYS A 129 43.62 10.24 9.91
CA LYS A 129 43.55 8.95 10.60
C LYS A 129 43.43 9.06 12.12
N GLY A 130 42.68 8.13 12.72
CA GLY A 130 42.71 7.80 14.15
C GLY A 130 42.05 6.43 14.37
N ASP A 131 42.85 5.46 14.78
CA ASP A 131 42.52 4.05 14.95
C ASP A 131 41.60 3.79 16.16
N GLY A 132 40.83 2.69 16.15
CA GLY A 132 40.05 2.27 17.31
C GLY A 132 39.13 1.07 17.09
N SER A 133 39.72 -0.12 17.23
CA SER A 133 39.06 -1.43 17.43
C SER A 133 37.97 -1.44 18.52
N THR A 134 36.88 -2.22 18.35
CA THR A 134 36.63 -3.50 19.08
C THR A 134 35.17 -4.01 18.95
N ALA A 135 35.09 -5.34 18.80
CA ALA A 135 34.18 -6.29 19.46
C ALA A 135 32.71 -6.45 19.03
N GLU A 136 32.45 -7.71 18.66
CA GLU A 136 31.19 -8.46 18.57
C GLU A 136 30.30 -8.35 19.81
N SER A 137 28.97 -8.47 19.62
CA SER A 137 28.16 -9.41 20.41
C SER A 137 26.77 -9.59 19.83
N LYS A 138 26.46 -10.86 19.50
CA LYS A 138 25.13 -11.40 19.22
C LYS A 138 24.20 -11.29 20.43
N GLY A 139 22.89 -11.13 20.19
CA GLY A 139 21.82 -11.27 21.18
C GLY A 139 20.45 -11.44 20.50
N PRO A 140 19.46 -12.07 21.14
CA PRO A 140 18.91 -13.35 20.65
C PRO A 140 17.46 -13.33 20.11
N LEU A 141 17.15 -14.41 19.39
CA LEU A 141 15.83 -14.92 19.01
C LEU A 141 14.96 -15.23 20.23
N ILE A 142 13.68 -14.85 20.20
CA ILE A 142 12.61 -15.32 21.08
C ILE A 142 11.26 -15.15 20.34
N PRO A 143 10.23 -15.91 20.68
CA PRO A 143 10.01 -17.35 20.50
C PRO A 143 9.14 -17.68 19.27
#